data_AF-A0A956EWD2-F1
#
_entry.id   AF-A0A956EWD2-F1
#
_cell.length_a   1.000
_cell.length_b   1.000
_cell.length_c   1.000
_cell.angle_alpha   90.00
_cell.angle_beta   90.00
_cell.angle_gamma   90.00
#
_symmetry.space_group_name_H-M   'P 1'
#
loop_
_entity.id
_entity.type
_entity.pdbx_description
1 polymer ?
#
loop_
_entity_poly.entity_id
_entity_poly.type
_entity_poly.pdbx_seq_one_letter_code
_entity_poly.pdbx_strand_id
1 'polypeptide(L)'
;GAIVVSASGEELALEGYPFPPQPGVEAFFGDGWEVKFSKVLVVVSDVHVSESPDTSPTDQSKVGKRVASLPGPFAVNLAAPGDLVGKGGGAERAWTLGRLENQNLNGGGAFDASQRYAFGYSLIDASDEVTNLQGFTADDADWAEMKQNHWTHLLVGTATFKGTDCSASKDSYDFNTLPAKVKFRFGFEADVSMENCQNPENTGSAFDGEEFQRGIQVKAGGETTVQATIHTDHLFWDTVDHGAIPLFNQFAAQAKDVGGEFVVTTDDLVGVPLAPVTDSSGAALPWRSCVDASEYTLPSLPSEVTFETEGNDSITDLHDFLVFNASTMGHLNQDGLCYAPGFEHSH
;
A
#
# COMPACT_ATOMS: atom_id res chain seq x y z
N GLY A 1 9.56 22.08 17.78
CA GLY A 1 8.77 21.02 18.45
C GLY A 1 9.52 19.71 18.36
N ALA A 2 8.84 18.61 18.63
CA ALA A 2 9.33 17.26 18.35
C ALA A 2 8.49 16.62 17.24
N ILE A 3 9.04 15.60 16.59
CA ILE A 3 8.33 14.79 15.58
C ILE A 3 8.12 13.39 16.16
N VAL A 4 6.88 12.93 16.18
CA VAL A 4 6.54 11.54 16.52
C VAL A 4 6.28 10.81 15.22
N VAL A 5 6.99 9.70 14.99
CA VAL A 5 6.86 8.89 13.77
C VAL A 5 6.02 7.67 14.09
N SER A 6 5.07 7.37 13.23
CA SER A 6 4.17 6.21 13.33
C SER A 6 4.03 5.48 12.00
N ALA A 7 3.48 4.26 12.02
CA ALA A 7 3.12 3.50 10.83
C ALA A 7 1.70 2.93 10.94
N SER A 8 0.99 2.85 9.82
CA SER A 8 -0.37 2.31 9.73
C SER A 8 -0.66 1.78 8.33
N GLY A 9 -1.59 0.83 8.24
CA GLY A 9 -2.19 0.39 6.98
C GLY A 9 -3.64 0.88 6.86
N GLU A 10 -3.95 1.98 7.55
CA GLU A 10 -5.26 2.59 7.66
C GLU A 10 -6.34 1.68 8.27
N GLU A 11 -7.60 2.09 8.18
CA GLU A 11 -8.74 1.23 8.53
C GLU A 11 -8.76 -0.02 7.64
N LEU A 12 -8.23 0.06 6.41
CA LEU A 12 -8.23 -1.04 5.45
C LEU A 12 -7.41 -2.25 5.92
N ALA A 13 -6.23 -2.06 6.50
CA ALA A 13 -5.45 -3.16 7.05
C ALA A 13 -6.07 -3.77 8.31
N LEU A 14 -6.80 -2.97 9.10
CA LEU A 14 -7.41 -3.37 10.37
C LEU A 14 -8.77 -4.08 10.19
N GLU A 15 -9.62 -3.53 9.34
CA GLU A 15 -11.01 -3.96 9.16
C GLU A 15 -11.23 -4.73 7.86
N GLY A 16 -10.33 -4.55 6.88
CA GLY A 16 -10.47 -5.08 5.54
C GLY A 16 -11.39 -4.24 4.65
N TYR A 17 -11.89 -4.87 3.60
CA TYR A 17 -12.79 -4.28 2.62
C TYR A 17 -14.15 -4.96 2.74
N PRO A 18 -15.14 -4.33 3.39
CA PRO A 18 -16.46 -4.92 3.57
C PRO A 18 -17.23 -4.96 2.24
N PHE A 19 -18.02 -6.02 2.03
CA PHE A 19 -18.96 -6.11 0.91
C PHE A 19 -20.31 -6.66 1.39
N PRO A 20 -21.46 -6.08 0.98
CA PRO A 20 -21.61 -4.92 0.08
C PRO A 20 -21.08 -3.61 0.69
N PRO A 21 -20.63 -2.65 -0.13
CA PRO A 21 -20.13 -1.37 0.37
C PRO A 21 -21.20 -0.68 1.19
N GLN A 22 -20.81 -0.18 2.36
CA GLN A 22 -21.70 0.60 3.23
C GLN A 22 -21.55 2.10 2.91
N PRO A 23 -22.58 2.92 3.11
CA PRO A 23 -22.46 4.36 2.94
C PRO A 23 -21.31 4.93 3.78
N GLY A 24 -20.40 5.65 3.14
CA GLY A 24 -19.24 6.27 3.80
C GLY A 24 -18.02 5.34 3.95
N VAL A 25 -18.05 4.14 3.38
CA VAL A 25 -16.83 3.32 3.19
C VAL A 25 -16.19 3.75 1.87
N GLU A 26 -14.94 4.19 1.94
CA GLU A 26 -14.23 4.79 0.80
C GLU A 26 -13.62 3.75 -0.15
N ALA A 27 -13.30 2.55 0.33
CA ALA A 27 -12.73 1.48 -0.50
C ALA A 27 -13.48 0.15 -0.38
N PHE A 28 -13.72 -0.49 -1.53
CA PHE A 28 -14.38 -1.79 -1.64
C PHE A 28 -13.98 -2.48 -2.95
N PHE A 29 -14.19 -3.80 -3.02
CA PHE A 29 -13.95 -4.54 -4.25
C PHE A 29 -15.14 -4.46 -5.20
N GLY A 30 -14.95 -3.87 -6.38
CA GLY A 30 -16.01 -3.65 -7.36
C GLY A 30 -16.64 -4.94 -7.88
N ASP A 31 -15.90 -6.03 -7.86
CA ASP A 31 -16.30 -7.34 -8.40
C ASP A 31 -16.90 -8.30 -7.34
N GLY A 32 -17.27 -7.77 -6.17
CA GLY A 32 -18.17 -8.42 -5.22
C GLY A 32 -17.51 -9.13 -4.04
N TRP A 33 -16.27 -8.81 -3.72
CA TRP A 33 -15.50 -9.53 -2.70
C TRP A 33 -15.43 -8.77 -1.38
N GLU A 34 -15.68 -9.48 -0.27
CA GLU A 34 -15.26 -9.04 1.06
C GLU A 34 -13.83 -9.56 1.29
N VAL A 35 -12.90 -8.68 1.64
CA VAL A 35 -11.51 -9.04 1.95
C VAL A 35 -11.20 -8.70 3.40
N LYS A 36 -10.59 -9.63 4.13
CA LYS A 36 -10.10 -9.41 5.50
C LYS A 36 -8.67 -9.87 5.65
N PHE A 37 -7.84 -9.02 6.23
CA PHE A 37 -6.46 -9.37 6.56
C PHE A 37 -6.40 -10.02 7.94
N SER A 38 -5.61 -11.09 8.05
CA SER A 38 -5.13 -11.60 9.33
C SER A 38 -3.74 -11.07 9.67
N LYS A 39 -2.99 -10.63 8.65
CA LYS A 39 -1.64 -10.12 8.78
C LYS A 39 -1.33 -9.13 7.67
N VAL A 40 -0.70 -8.01 8.02
CA VAL A 40 -0.05 -7.08 7.08
C VAL A 40 1.27 -6.71 7.73
N LEU A 41 2.35 -7.42 7.38
CA LEU A 41 3.68 -7.14 7.88
C LEU A 41 4.45 -6.25 6.90
N VAL A 42 5.10 -5.23 7.43
CA VAL A 42 6.01 -4.35 6.70
C VAL A 42 7.27 -4.08 7.50
N VAL A 43 8.36 -3.74 6.83
CA VAL A 43 9.60 -3.29 7.48
C VAL A 43 9.93 -1.86 7.06
N VAL A 44 9.82 -0.93 7.99
CA VAL A 44 10.12 0.50 7.80
C VAL A 44 11.51 0.81 8.32
N SER A 45 12.32 1.48 7.52
CA SER A 45 13.69 1.89 7.87
C SER A 45 14.02 3.27 7.30
N ASP A 46 15.26 3.71 7.50
CA ASP A 46 15.82 5.01 7.09
C ASP A 46 14.87 6.21 7.25
N VAL A 47 14.10 6.22 8.34
CA VAL A 47 13.20 7.34 8.64
C VAL A 47 14.05 8.59 8.86
N HIS A 48 13.78 9.65 8.11
CA HIS A 48 14.62 10.82 8.11
C HIS A 48 13.88 12.12 7.80
N VAL A 49 14.53 13.22 8.16
CA VAL A 49 14.04 14.59 7.99
C VAL A 49 15.14 15.42 7.35
N SER A 50 14.82 16.14 6.27
CA SER A 50 15.75 16.99 5.53
C SER A 50 15.22 18.42 5.40
N GLU A 51 16.10 19.40 5.24
CA GLU A 51 15.73 20.80 4.99
C GLU A 51 15.11 20.97 3.59
N SER A 52 14.43 22.08 3.36
CA SER A 52 14.06 22.59 2.02
C SER A 52 13.37 21.57 1.10
N PRO A 53 12.15 21.09 1.44
CA PRO A 53 11.39 20.17 0.58
C PRO A 53 11.06 20.74 -0.82
N ASP A 54 11.10 22.06 -0.96
CA ASP A 54 10.71 22.79 -2.16
C ASP A 54 11.92 23.27 -2.98
N THR A 55 13.06 22.57 -2.90
CA THR A 55 14.31 23.01 -3.57
C THR A 55 14.15 23.10 -5.09
N SER A 56 13.28 22.26 -5.68
CA SER A 56 12.91 22.31 -7.10
C SER A 56 11.40 22.16 -7.28
N PRO A 57 10.69 23.14 -7.87
CA PRO A 57 9.26 23.03 -8.13
C PRO A 57 8.86 21.85 -9.01
N THR A 58 9.75 21.41 -9.91
CA THR A 58 9.45 20.38 -10.92
C THR A 58 10.16 19.04 -10.65
N ASP A 59 10.79 18.88 -9.49
CA ASP A 59 11.53 17.66 -9.15
C ASP A 59 11.43 17.39 -7.64
N GLN A 60 10.52 16.49 -7.28
CA GLN A 60 10.25 16.10 -5.89
C GLN A 60 11.47 15.43 -5.23
N SER A 61 12.40 14.84 -5.99
CA SER A 61 13.60 14.20 -5.44
C SER A 61 14.60 15.18 -4.81
N LYS A 62 14.46 16.49 -5.07
CA LYS A 62 15.43 17.50 -4.66
C LYS A 62 15.07 18.11 -3.31
N VAL A 63 15.85 17.76 -2.30
CA VAL A 63 15.75 18.29 -0.94
C VAL A 63 17.06 18.91 -0.47
N GLY A 64 17.00 19.65 0.63
CA GLY A 64 18.16 20.16 1.34
C GLY A 64 18.87 19.08 2.16
N LYS A 65 19.70 19.53 3.11
CA LYS A 65 20.52 18.64 3.94
C LYS A 65 19.65 17.80 4.88
N ARG A 66 19.97 16.51 5.05
CA ARG A 66 19.39 15.66 6.11
C ARG A 66 19.80 16.18 7.49
N VAL A 67 18.82 16.48 8.34
CA VAL A 67 19.01 17.12 9.66
C VAL A 67 18.59 16.24 10.82
N ALA A 68 17.75 15.23 10.59
CA ALA A 68 17.44 14.22 11.57
C ALA A 68 17.25 12.84 10.96
N SER A 69 17.47 11.80 11.75
CA SER A 69 17.11 10.42 11.41
C SER A 69 16.68 9.67 12.66
N LEU A 70 15.66 8.83 12.50
CA LEU A 70 15.18 7.93 13.54
C LEU A 70 15.84 6.56 13.30
N PRO A 71 16.65 6.05 14.25
CA PRO A 71 17.29 4.74 14.10
C PRO A 71 16.24 3.62 14.02
N GLY A 72 16.17 2.97 12.87
CA GLY A 72 15.45 1.72 12.65
C GLY A 72 16.42 0.55 12.44
N PRO A 73 15.98 -0.56 11.81
CA PRO A 73 14.66 -0.78 11.21
C PRO A 73 13.55 -1.17 12.21
N PHE A 74 12.30 -1.07 11.76
CA PHE A 74 11.07 -1.42 12.48
C PHE A 74 10.23 -2.40 11.67
N ALA A 75 9.86 -3.54 12.23
CA ALA A 75 8.88 -4.43 11.61
C ALA A 75 7.53 -4.28 12.31
N VAL A 76 6.47 -4.09 11.54
CA VAL A 76 5.15 -3.70 12.05
C VAL A 76 4.07 -4.59 11.46
N ASN A 77 3.19 -5.12 12.31
CA ASN A 77 1.94 -5.72 11.87
C ASN A 77 0.83 -4.67 11.84
N LEU A 78 0.51 -4.17 10.66
CA LEU A 78 -0.49 -3.12 10.42
C LEU A 78 -1.93 -3.63 10.58
N ALA A 79 -2.15 -4.94 10.49
CA ALA A 79 -3.44 -5.56 10.80
C ALA A 79 -3.70 -5.69 12.32
N ALA A 80 -2.72 -5.32 13.17
CA ALA A 80 -2.90 -5.24 14.62
C ALA A 80 -3.04 -3.76 15.05
N PRO A 81 -3.98 -3.45 15.97
CA PRO A 81 -4.22 -2.07 16.38
C PRO A 81 -3.03 -1.50 17.15
N GLY A 82 -2.50 -0.37 16.68
CA GLY A 82 -1.42 0.36 17.34
C GLY A 82 -1.84 1.27 18.51
N ASP A 83 -0.85 1.92 19.11
CA ASP A 83 -0.98 2.74 20.33
C ASP A 83 -1.45 4.18 20.08
N LEU A 84 -1.36 4.68 18.85
CA LEU A 84 -1.83 6.00 18.44
C LEU A 84 -3.14 5.93 17.64
N VAL A 85 -3.85 7.06 17.62
CA VAL A 85 -4.90 7.30 16.61
C VAL A 85 -4.20 7.57 15.29
N GLY A 86 -4.66 6.92 14.22
CA GLY A 86 -4.12 7.10 12.88
C GLY A 86 -4.52 8.43 12.22
N LYS A 87 -3.96 8.74 11.05
CA LYS A 87 -4.18 10.02 10.36
C LYS A 87 -5.34 10.03 9.37
N GLY A 88 -5.73 8.90 8.81
CA GLY A 88 -6.95 8.70 8.01
C GLY A 88 -8.24 8.83 8.81
N GLY A 89 -8.17 8.77 10.14
CA GLY A 89 -9.27 9.14 11.04
C GLY A 89 -10.08 7.95 11.55
N GLY A 90 -11.38 8.17 11.83
CA GLY A 90 -12.31 7.14 12.29
C GLY A 90 -11.80 6.27 13.45
N ALA A 91 -11.77 4.95 13.22
CA ALA A 91 -11.27 3.92 14.12
C ALA A 91 -9.80 3.54 13.89
N GLU A 92 -9.13 4.16 12.92
CA GLU A 92 -7.75 3.87 12.55
C GLU A 92 -6.79 3.93 13.75
N ARG A 93 -5.90 2.95 13.82
CA ARG A 93 -4.85 2.85 14.84
C ARG A 93 -3.47 2.73 14.18
N ALA A 94 -2.50 3.43 14.74
CA ALA A 94 -1.13 3.47 14.22
C ALA A 94 -0.12 3.06 15.30
N TRP A 95 0.97 2.40 14.90
CA TRP A 95 2.07 2.05 15.80
C TRP A 95 3.10 3.17 15.85
N THR A 96 3.44 3.63 17.06
CA THR A 96 4.60 4.51 17.26
C THR A 96 5.89 3.78 16.90
N LEU A 97 6.64 4.34 15.95
CA LEU A 97 8.00 3.87 15.63
C LEU A 97 9.02 4.54 16.53
N GLY A 98 8.85 5.83 16.78
CA GLY A 98 9.75 6.56 17.67
C GLY A 98 9.56 8.07 17.60
N ARG A 99 10.55 8.79 18.12
CA ARG A 99 10.48 10.23 18.31
C ARG A 99 11.80 10.91 17.98
N LEU A 100 11.71 12.00 17.23
CA LEU A 100 12.81 12.93 16.94
C LEU A 100 12.61 14.20 17.76
N GLU A 101 13.38 14.32 18.84
CA GLU A 101 13.31 15.49 19.75
C GLU A 101 13.98 16.74 19.16
N ASN A 102 14.92 16.55 18.24
CA ASN A 102 15.75 17.60 17.66
C ASN A 102 16.35 17.16 16.33
N GLN A 103 17.09 18.07 15.70
CA GLN A 103 17.91 17.82 14.53
C GLN A 103 19.20 17.07 14.94
N ASN A 104 19.10 15.78 15.24
CA ASN A 104 20.19 14.96 15.77
C ASN A 104 21.39 14.81 14.80
N LEU A 105 21.21 15.12 13.51
CA LEU A 105 22.28 15.17 12.51
C LEU A 105 22.78 16.61 12.22
N ASN A 106 22.21 17.61 12.89
CA ASN A 106 22.55 19.03 12.73
C ASN A 106 22.85 19.70 14.08
N GLY A 107 23.72 19.07 14.87
CA GLY A 107 24.17 19.61 16.16
C GLY A 107 23.12 19.59 17.27
N GLY A 108 22.01 18.85 17.11
CA GLY A 108 20.96 18.74 18.12
C GLY A 108 20.11 20.00 18.28
N GLY A 109 20.13 20.90 17.28
CA GLY A 109 19.29 22.09 17.27
C GLY A 109 17.80 21.75 17.24
N ALA A 110 16.96 22.66 17.75
CA ALA A 110 15.51 22.49 17.66
C ALA A 110 15.03 22.57 16.20
N PHE A 111 13.94 21.89 15.87
CA PHE A 111 13.23 22.13 14.62
C PHE A 111 12.58 23.53 14.63
N ASP A 112 12.96 24.36 13.66
CA ASP A 112 12.31 25.63 13.36
C ASP A 112 10.88 25.39 12.86
N ALA A 113 9.91 25.93 13.60
CA ALA A 113 8.49 25.77 13.33
C ALA A 113 7.95 26.75 12.27
N SER A 114 8.80 27.60 11.69
CA SER A 114 8.45 28.53 10.61
C SER A 114 8.75 28.00 9.21
N GLN A 115 9.39 26.84 9.10
CA GLN A 115 9.70 26.18 7.83
C GLN A 115 9.18 24.73 7.81
N ARG A 116 8.98 24.21 6.60
CA ARG A 116 8.73 22.78 6.36
C ARG A 116 10.05 22.01 6.22
N TYR A 117 9.98 20.74 6.55
CA TYR A 117 11.08 19.80 6.33
C TYR A 117 10.62 18.68 5.42
N ALA A 118 11.44 18.25 4.48
CA ALA A 118 11.21 17.02 3.75
C ALA A 118 11.20 15.84 4.72
N PHE A 119 10.28 14.91 4.52
CA PHE A 119 10.20 13.67 5.26
C PHE A 119 10.36 12.50 4.30
N GLY A 120 11.07 11.46 4.73
CA GLY A 120 11.23 10.25 3.97
C GLY A 120 11.51 9.04 4.85
N TYR A 121 11.35 7.86 4.27
CA TYR A 121 11.57 6.56 4.88
C TYR A 121 11.78 5.52 3.78
N SER A 122 12.22 4.32 4.13
CA SER A 122 12.35 3.21 3.19
C SER A 122 11.55 2.01 3.68
N LEU A 123 11.05 1.23 2.71
CA LEU A 123 10.57 -0.12 2.93
C LEU A 123 11.70 -1.05 2.49
N ILE A 124 12.17 -1.89 3.41
CA ILE A 124 13.37 -2.71 3.20
C ILE A 124 13.10 -4.19 3.51
N ASP A 125 14.01 -5.07 3.11
CA ASP A 125 13.95 -6.48 3.46
C ASP A 125 13.84 -6.75 4.97
N ALA A 126 13.04 -7.76 5.30
CA ALA A 126 13.10 -8.42 6.60
C ALA A 126 14.47 -9.05 6.84
N SER A 127 15.06 -8.77 8.01
CA SER A 127 16.36 -9.32 8.40
C SER A 127 16.46 -9.54 9.91
N ASP A 128 17.51 -10.25 10.34
CA ASP A 128 17.82 -10.43 11.76
C ASP A 128 18.30 -9.12 12.44
N GLU A 129 18.60 -8.07 11.68
CA GLU A 129 18.95 -6.75 12.22
C GLU A 129 17.71 -6.00 12.75
N VAL A 130 16.51 -6.39 12.30
CA VAL A 130 15.26 -5.82 12.77
C VAL A 130 14.89 -6.36 14.15
N THR A 131 15.09 -5.52 15.17
CA THR A 131 14.81 -5.88 16.57
C THR A 131 13.56 -5.19 17.13
N ASN A 132 13.08 -4.13 16.46
CA ASN A 132 11.88 -3.41 16.86
C ASN A 132 10.64 -4.04 16.20
N LEU A 133 10.02 -5.01 16.88
CA LEU A 133 8.83 -5.70 16.41
C LEU A 133 7.57 -5.11 17.06
N GLN A 134 6.59 -4.72 16.24
CA GLN A 134 5.35 -4.07 16.70
C GLN A 134 4.13 -4.90 16.28
N GLY A 135 3.30 -5.30 17.25
CA GLY A 135 2.08 -6.08 16.98
C GLY A 135 2.29 -7.58 16.69
N PHE A 136 3.49 -8.11 16.92
CA PHE A 136 3.83 -9.54 16.83
C PHE A 136 5.14 -9.86 17.58
N THR A 137 5.58 -11.12 17.57
CA THR A 137 6.78 -11.60 18.29
C THR A 137 7.84 -12.17 17.36
N ALA A 138 9.09 -12.27 17.81
CA ALA A 138 10.20 -12.81 17.00
C ALA A 138 10.01 -14.28 16.56
N ASP A 139 9.24 -15.06 17.32
CA ASP A 139 8.92 -16.47 17.00
C ASP A 139 7.75 -16.62 16.01
N ASP A 140 7.25 -15.52 15.45
CA ASP A 140 6.19 -15.52 14.45
C ASP A 140 6.69 -16.19 13.16
N ALA A 141 5.96 -17.21 12.69
CA ALA A 141 6.34 -17.98 11.51
C ALA A 141 6.29 -17.14 10.22
N ASP A 142 5.36 -16.19 10.13
CA ASP A 142 5.26 -15.27 8.99
C ASP A 142 6.48 -14.36 8.94
N TRP A 143 6.96 -13.91 10.10
CA TRP A 143 8.20 -13.13 10.19
C TRP A 143 9.44 -13.95 9.81
N ALA A 144 9.52 -15.20 10.25
CA ALA A 144 10.61 -16.10 9.86
C ALA A 144 10.64 -16.31 8.34
N GLU A 145 9.47 -16.44 7.70
CA GLU A 145 9.35 -16.58 6.26
C GLU A 145 9.76 -15.31 5.51
N MET A 146 9.33 -14.13 5.96
CA MET A 146 9.78 -12.87 5.35
C MET A 146 11.31 -12.76 5.35
N LYS A 147 11.97 -13.09 6.46
CA LYS A 147 13.43 -13.08 6.55
C LYS A 147 14.09 -14.11 5.62
N GLN A 148 13.47 -15.29 5.48
CA GLN A 148 14.00 -16.34 4.61
C GLN A 148 13.93 -15.92 3.14
N ASN A 149 12.87 -15.22 2.75
CA ASN A 149 12.62 -14.85 1.36
C ASN A 149 12.99 -13.41 1.02
N HIS A 150 13.60 -12.66 1.95
CA HIS A 150 13.96 -11.25 1.75
C HIS A 150 12.73 -10.41 1.33
N TRP A 151 11.62 -10.58 2.05
CA TRP A 151 10.41 -9.83 1.76
C TRP A 151 10.35 -8.52 2.54
N THR A 152 9.85 -7.48 1.88
CA THR A 152 9.55 -6.17 2.45
C THR A 152 8.13 -6.09 2.99
N HIS A 153 7.22 -6.79 2.32
CA HIS A 153 5.79 -6.87 2.64
C HIS A 153 5.34 -8.33 2.75
N LEU A 154 4.40 -8.58 3.66
CA LEU A 154 3.61 -9.82 3.67
C LEU A 154 2.16 -9.52 4.04
N LEU A 155 1.25 -9.78 3.11
CA LEU A 155 -0.19 -9.69 3.32
C LEU A 155 -0.80 -11.09 3.35
N VAL A 156 -1.52 -11.39 4.42
CA VAL A 156 -2.21 -12.66 4.60
C VAL A 156 -3.66 -12.37 4.93
N GLY A 157 -4.58 -13.02 4.22
CA GLY A 157 -5.99 -12.79 4.44
C GLY A 157 -6.91 -13.79 3.79
N THR A 158 -8.19 -13.45 3.79
CA THR A 158 -9.26 -14.22 3.17
C THR A 158 -10.16 -13.29 2.38
N ALA A 159 -10.37 -13.61 1.11
CA ALA A 159 -11.40 -13.04 0.28
C ALA A 159 -12.61 -13.97 0.26
N THR A 160 -13.81 -13.44 0.45
CA THR A 160 -15.08 -14.17 0.35
C THR A 160 -15.99 -13.45 -0.63
N PHE A 161 -16.44 -14.15 -1.66
CA PHE A 161 -17.39 -13.59 -2.61
C PHE A 161 -18.75 -13.39 -1.93
N LYS A 162 -19.24 -12.15 -1.99
CA LYS A 162 -20.52 -11.70 -1.41
C LYS A 162 -21.43 -11.05 -2.45
N GLY A 163 -20.93 -10.86 -3.68
CA GLY A 163 -21.64 -10.22 -4.77
C GLY A 163 -22.98 -10.89 -5.09
N THR A 164 -23.97 -10.06 -5.36
CA THR A 164 -25.28 -10.45 -5.89
C THR A 164 -25.61 -9.56 -7.08
N ASP A 165 -26.46 -10.04 -7.99
CA ASP A 165 -26.93 -9.27 -9.15
C ASP A 165 -25.80 -8.64 -9.99
N CYS A 166 -24.65 -9.32 -10.06
CA CYS A 166 -23.47 -8.84 -10.76
C CYS A 166 -23.68 -8.80 -12.28
N SER A 167 -23.08 -7.81 -12.91
CA SER A 167 -22.93 -7.72 -14.36
C SER A 167 -21.54 -8.18 -14.78
N ALA A 168 -21.42 -8.71 -16.00
CA ALA A 168 -20.14 -9.07 -16.59
C ALA A 168 -20.02 -8.46 -17.98
N SER A 169 -18.78 -8.18 -18.41
CA SER A 169 -18.51 -7.76 -19.79
C SER A 169 -18.77 -8.89 -20.81
N LYS A 170 -18.90 -10.14 -20.34
CA LYS A 170 -19.17 -11.32 -21.16
C LYS A 170 -20.05 -12.35 -20.44
N ASP A 171 -21.32 -12.40 -20.84
CA ASP A 171 -22.35 -13.27 -20.22
C ASP A 171 -22.06 -14.78 -20.32
N SER A 172 -21.20 -15.20 -21.26
CA SER A 172 -20.93 -16.63 -21.48
C SER A 172 -19.98 -17.26 -20.45
N TYR A 173 -19.29 -16.45 -19.66
CA TYR A 173 -18.33 -16.96 -18.69
C TYR A 173 -19.07 -17.43 -17.42
N ASP A 174 -18.83 -18.67 -17.01
CA ASP A 174 -19.44 -19.23 -15.80
C ASP A 174 -18.58 -18.89 -14.58
N PHE A 175 -18.90 -17.81 -13.88
CA PHE A 175 -18.19 -17.42 -12.67
C PHE A 175 -18.32 -18.41 -11.50
N ASN A 176 -19.21 -19.41 -11.57
CA ASN A 176 -19.29 -20.46 -10.55
C ASN A 176 -18.10 -21.43 -10.59
N THR A 177 -17.27 -21.36 -11.63
CA THR A 177 -15.99 -22.09 -11.69
C THR A 177 -14.95 -21.49 -10.75
N LEU A 178 -15.10 -20.21 -10.35
CA LEU A 178 -14.23 -19.57 -9.38
C LEU A 178 -14.63 -19.97 -7.96
N PRO A 179 -13.66 -20.23 -7.06
CA PRO A 179 -13.97 -20.53 -5.66
C PRO A 179 -14.59 -19.32 -4.96
N ALA A 180 -15.69 -19.50 -4.23
CA ALA A 180 -16.35 -18.39 -3.52
C ALA A 180 -15.61 -17.92 -2.25
N LYS A 181 -14.55 -18.62 -1.83
CA LYS A 181 -13.72 -18.25 -0.68
C LYS A 181 -12.27 -18.63 -0.97
N VAL A 182 -11.39 -17.66 -0.88
CA VAL A 182 -9.96 -17.80 -1.21
C VAL A 182 -9.15 -17.25 -0.06
N LYS A 183 -8.21 -18.05 0.46
CA LYS A 183 -7.14 -17.52 1.31
C LYS A 183 -6.04 -17.00 0.40
N PHE A 184 -5.44 -15.87 0.75
CA PHE A 184 -4.30 -15.35 0.02
C PHE A 184 -3.11 -15.14 0.94
N ARG A 185 -1.92 -15.32 0.37
CA ARG A 185 -0.64 -15.06 1.02
C ARG A 185 0.29 -14.41 0.00
N PHE A 186 0.47 -13.11 0.12
CA PHE A 186 1.28 -12.33 -0.81
C PHE A 186 2.50 -11.77 -0.09
N GLY A 187 3.67 -12.31 -0.42
CA GLY A 187 4.98 -11.82 0.01
C GLY A 187 5.73 -11.21 -1.17
N PHE A 188 6.42 -10.09 -0.95
CA PHE A 188 7.07 -9.33 -2.01
C PHE A 188 8.48 -8.86 -1.61
N GLU A 189 9.43 -8.99 -2.54
CA GLU A 189 10.71 -8.26 -2.54
C GLU A 189 10.47 -6.94 -3.29
N ALA A 190 10.10 -5.90 -2.56
CA ALA A 190 9.71 -4.60 -3.12
C ALA A 190 10.39 -3.47 -2.33
N ASP A 191 11.72 -3.50 -2.29
CA ASP A 191 12.55 -2.48 -1.65
C ASP A 191 12.36 -1.12 -2.32
N VAL A 192 12.06 -0.09 -1.54
CA VAL A 192 11.78 1.24 -2.08
C VAL A 192 12.08 2.32 -1.06
N SER A 193 12.58 3.47 -1.54
CA SER A 193 12.75 4.67 -0.72
C SER A 193 11.65 5.66 -1.05
N MET A 194 10.92 6.07 -0.03
CA MET A 194 9.86 7.07 -0.07
C MET A 194 10.48 8.41 0.33
N GLU A 195 10.67 9.29 -0.63
CA GLU A 195 11.43 10.52 -0.46
C GLU A 195 10.54 11.76 -0.60
N ASN A 196 10.83 12.78 0.21
CA ASN A 196 10.22 14.11 0.13
C ASN A 196 8.68 14.08 -0.03
N CYS A 197 8.02 13.29 0.81
CA CYS A 197 6.59 13.05 0.68
C CYS A 197 5.75 14.32 0.77
N GLN A 198 4.70 14.37 -0.03
CA GLN A 198 3.59 15.31 0.09
C GLN A 198 2.85 15.07 1.40
N ASN A 199 2.18 16.09 1.95
CA ASN A 199 1.48 15.95 3.23
C ASN A 199 0.11 16.63 3.17
N PRO A 200 -0.99 15.86 3.24
CA PRO A 200 -2.35 16.38 3.19
C PRO A 200 -2.68 17.38 4.30
N GLU A 201 -1.96 17.34 5.42
CA GLU A 201 -2.16 18.28 6.54
C GLU A 201 -1.56 19.68 6.28
N ASN A 202 -0.75 19.86 5.22
CA ASN A 202 -0.18 21.15 4.88
C ASN A 202 -1.23 22.09 4.28
N THR A 203 -1.16 23.38 4.63
CA THR A 203 -2.03 24.41 4.06
C THR A 203 -1.30 25.22 2.98
N GLY A 204 -1.87 25.29 1.78
CA GLY A 204 -1.37 26.13 0.70
C GLY A 204 -1.54 25.48 -0.66
N SER A 205 -0.95 26.07 -1.69
CA SER A 205 -0.92 25.49 -3.04
C SER A 205 0.25 24.52 -3.19
N ALA A 206 -0.02 23.34 -3.72
CA ALA A 206 0.98 22.40 -4.21
C ALA A 206 1.65 22.93 -5.49
N PHE A 207 2.72 22.28 -5.93
CA PHE A 207 3.28 22.53 -7.26
C PHE A 207 2.41 21.89 -8.35
N ASP A 208 2.61 22.30 -9.61
CA ASP A 208 1.90 21.69 -10.74
C ASP A 208 2.23 20.19 -10.81
N GLY A 209 1.20 19.34 -10.87
CA GLY A 209 1.34 17.88 -10.87
C GLY A 209 1.45 17.25 -9.47
N GLU A 210 1.27 18.03 -8.40
CA GLU A 210 1.24 17.53 -7.02
C GLU A 210 -0.11 17.78 -6.38
N GLU A 211 -0.54 16.85 -5.52
CA GLU A 211 -1.81 16.94 -4.80
C GLU A 211 -1.70 17.82 -3.57
N PHE A 212 -0.58 17.71 -2.84
CA PHE A 212 -0.33 18.44 -1.61
C PHE A 212 1.08 19.03 -1.56
N GLN A 213 1.27 19.99 -0.66
CA GLN A 213 2.61 20.53 -0.42
C GLN A 213 3.52 19.49 0.22
N ARG A 214 4.77 19.46 -0.23
CA ARG A 214 5.82 18.58 0.26
C ARG A 214 6.23 18.86 1.70
N GLY A 215 6.62 17.80 2.39
CA GLY A 215 7.23 17.83 3.71
C GLY A 215 6.26 18.06 4.86
N ILE A 216 6.82 18.23 6.05
CA ILE A 216 6.10 18.31 7.32
C ILE A 216 6.32 19.66 7.98
N GLN A 217 5.26 20.24 8.54
CA GLN A 217 5.31 21.46 9.35
C GLN A 217 5.41 21.10 10.84
N VAL A 218 6.55 21.42 11.46
CA VAL A 218 6.74 21.16 12.90
C VAL A 218 5.99 22.20 13.74
N LYS A 219 5.23 21.75 14.74
CA LYS A 219 4.51 22.64 15.66
C LYS A 219 5.47 23.32 16.64
N ALA A 220 5.29 24.62 16.85
CA ALA A 220 6.03 25.38 17.85
C ALA A 220 5.67 24.90 19.27
N GLY A 221 6.67 24.50 20.05
CA GLY A 221 6.49 24.05 21.43
C GLY A 221 5.66 22.76 21.62
N GLY A 222 5.30 22.06 20.54
CA GLY A 222 4.47 20.86 20.59
C GLY A 222 5.02 19.72 19.75
N GLU A 223 4.19 18.68 19.61
CA GLU A 223 4.47 17.47 18.84
C GLU A 223 3.74 17.49 17.50
N THR A 224 4.46 17.17 16.44
CA THR A 224 3.90 16.86 15.13
C THR A 224 4.00 15.35 14.94
N THR A 225 2.85 14.66 14.91
CA THR A 225 2.81 13.26 14.51
C THR A 225 2.86 13.18 12.98
N VAL A 226 3.72 12.32 12.47
CA VAL A 226 3.83 11.95 11.06
C VAL A 226 3.67 10.43 10.95
N GLN A 227 3.06 9.96 9.88
CA GLN A 227 2.69 8.57 9.71
C GLN A 227 3.17 8.07 8.35
N ALA A 228 3.95 7.00 8.34
CA ALA A 228 4.13 6.18 7.16
C ALA A 228 2.84 5.37 6.96
N THR A 229 2.07 5.69 5.93
CA THR A 229 0.83 5.01 5.57
C THR A 229 1.15 3.95 4.53
N ILE A 230 0.66 2.73 4.68
CA ILE A 230 0.84 1.65 3.71
C ILE A 230 -0.54 1.23 3.17
N HIS A 231 -0.86 1.69 1.96
CA HIS A 231 -2.13 1.47 1.29
C HIS A 231 -2.23 0.07 0.70
N THR A 232 -3.09 -0.79 1.25
CA THR A 232 -3.17 -2.21 0.83
C THR A 232 -3.91 -2.44 -0.48
N ASP A 233 -4.64 -1.44 -0.97
CA ASP A 233 -5.48 -1.47 -2.16
C ASP A 233 -4.69 -1.45 -3.46
N HIS A 234 -3.47 -0.90 -3.45
CA HIS A 234 -2.58 -0.89 -4.62
C HIS A 234 -2.42 -2.29 -5.25
N LEU A 235 -2.35 -3.34 -4.42
CA LEU A 235 -2.19 -4.72 -4.87
C LEU A 235 -3.42 -5.27 -5.61
N PHE A 236 -4.55 -4.58 -5.53
CA PHE A 236 -5.81 -5.04 -6.07
C PHE A 236 -6.32 -4.19 -7.23
N TRP A 237 -5.57 -3.15 -7.60
CA TRP A 237 -5.83 -2.36 -8.79
C TRP A 237 -5.43 -3.11 -10.05
N ASP A 238 -6.05 -2.73 -11.17
CA ASP A 238 -5.73 -3.16 -12.53
C ASP A 238 -4.81 -2.19 -13.27
N THR A 239 -4.31 -1.16 -12.58
CA THR A 239 -3.38 -0.17 -13.14
C THR A 239 -2.27 0.19 -12.15
N VAL A 240 -1.16 0.67 -12.68
CA VAL A 240 -0.06 1.27 -11.90
C VAL A 240 -0.34 2.73 -11.54
N ASP A 241 -1.38 3.33 -12.12
CA ASP A 241 -1.86 4.65 -11.78
C ASP A 241 -2.70 4.64 -10.48
N HIS A 242 -2.72 5.78 -9.79
CA HIS A 242 -3.31 5.90 -8.45
C HIS A 242 -4.85 6.00 -8.51
N GLY A 243 -5.54 5.34 -7.57
CA GLY A 243 -6.98 5.57 -7.32
C GLY A 243 -7.94 4.71 -8.14
N ALA A 244 -7.50 3.52 -8.60
CA ALA A 244 -8.39 2.55 -9.23
C ALA A 244 -9.24 1.78 -8.21
N ILE A 245 -10.30 1.11 -8.67
CA ILE A 245 -11.11 0.27 -7.80
C ILE A 245 -10.43 -1.10 -7.58
N PRO A 246 -10.35 -1.61 -6.34
CA PRO A 246 -9.90 -2.97 -6.08
C PRO A 246 -10.76 -4.03 -6.77
N LEU A 247 -10.10 -5.06 -7.31
CA LEU A 247 -10.71 -6.25 -7.92
C LEU A 247 -9.99 -7.51 -7.43
N PHE A 248 -10.72 -8.63 -7.31
CA PHE A 248 -10.16 -9.88 -6.76
C PHE A 248 -10.30 -11.11 -7.66
N ASN A 249 -11.13 -11.08 -8.70
CA ASN A 249 -11.37 -12.22 -9.59
C ASN A 249 -10.10 -12.76 -10.23
N GLN A 250 -9.14 -11.90 -10.56
CA GLN A 250 -7.84 -12.29 -11.10
C GLN A 250 -7.10 -13.26 -10.18
N PHE A 251 -7.21 -13.09 -8.87
CA PHE A 251 -6.58 -13.97 -7.86
C PHE A 251 -7.40 -15.23 -7.63
N ALA A 252 -8.74 -15.08 -7.53
CA ALA A 252 -9.63 -16.24 -7.39
C ALA A 252 -9.50 -17.22 -8.57
N ALA A 253 -9.22 -16.70 -9.76
CA ALA A 253 -8.98 -17.48 -10.97
C ALA A 253 -7.68 -18.30 -10.95
N GLN A 254 -6.69 -17.90 -10.13
CA GLN A 254 -5.42 -18.63 -9.93
C GLN A 254 -5.40 -19.52 -8.68
N ALA A 255 -6.41 -19.41 -7.81
CA ALA A 255 -6.41 -20.12 -6.53
C ALA A 255 -6.45 -21.64 -6.71
N LYS A 256 -5.64 -22.34 -5.92
CA LYS A 256 -5.47 -23.80 -5.94
C LYS A 256 -6.11 -24.45 -4.72
N ASP A 257 -6.72 -25.62 -4.90
CA ASP A 257 -7.23 -26.42 -3.79
C ASP A 257 -6.06 -27.06 -3.02
N VAL A 258 -5.84 -26.60 -1.79
CA VAL A 258 -4.86 -27.12 -0.84
C VAL A 258 -5.60 -27.76 0.32
N GLY A 259 -6.01 -29.02 0.16
CA GLY A 259 -6.61 -29.81 1.23
C GLY A 259 -8.04 -29.39 1.58
N GLY A 260 -8.82 -28.94 0.59
CA GLY A 260 -10.20 -28.48 0.74
C GLY A 260 -10.35 -26.97 0.95
N GLU A 261 -9.25 -26.23 0.92
CA GLU A 261 -9.24 -24.76 0.98
C GLU A 261 -8.57 -24.20 -0.28
N PHE A 262 -9.22 -23.22 -0.92
CA PHE A 262 -8.60 -22.52 -2.04
C PHE A 262 -7.61 -21.48 -1.53
N VAL A 263 -6.38 -21.56 -2.02
CA VAL A 263 -5.27 -20.68 -1.64
C VAL A 263 -4.63 -20.11 -2.90
N VAL A 264 -4.27 -18.83 -2.88
CA VAL A 264 -3.43 -18.19 -3.89
C VAL A 264 -2.22 -17.55 -3.22
N THR A 265 -1.02 -17.79 -3.76
CA THR A 265 0.23 -17.17 -3.30
C THR A 265 0.84 -16.28 -4.37
N THR A 266 1.84 -15.46 -4.02
CA THR A 266 2.59 -14.67 -5.01
C THR A 266 3.18 -15.56 -6.12
N ASP A 267 3.73 -16.72 -5.77
CA ASP A 267 4.31 -17.69 -6.73
C ASP A 267 3.28 -18.23 -7.74
N ASP A 268 2.01 -18.30 -7.36
CA ASP A 268 0.94 -18.77 -8.26
C ASP A 268 0.65 -17.77 -9.40
N LEU A 269 1.14 -16.55 -9.29
CA LEU A 269 0.91 -15.45 -10.22
C LEU A 269 2.03 -15.30 -11.26
N VAL A 270 3.13 -16.03 -11.09
CA VAL A 270 4.25 -16.05 -12.04
C VAL A 270 3.78 -16.64 -13.38
N GLY A 271 4.02 -15.90 -14.46
CA GLY A 271 3.63 -16.24 -15.82
C GLY A 271 2.16 -16.03 -16.15
N VAL A 272 1.35 -15.50 -15.21
CA VAL A 272 -0.05 -15.15 -15.50
C VAL A 272 -0.08 -13.91 -16.40
N PRO A 273 -0.67 -13.99 -17.60
CA PRO A 273 -0.67 -12.88 -18.55
C PRO A 273 -1.44 -11.67 -18.02
N LEU A 274 -0.95 -10.48 -18.37
CA LEU A 274 -1.59 -9.20 -18.00
C LEU A 274 -2.72 -8.81 -18.95
N ALA A 275 -2.76 -9.34 -20.18
CA ALA A 275 -3.76 -8.97 -21.17
C ALA A 275 -4.01 -10.10 -22.20
N PRO A 276 -5.13 -10.85 -22.10
CA PRO A 276 -6.04 -10.91 -20.96
C PRO A 276 -5.47 -11.78 -19.83
N VAL A 277 -5.90 -11.53 -18.60
CA VAL A 277 -5.77 -12.53 -17.52
C VAL A 277 -6.60 -13.76 -17.86
N THR A 278 -6.06 -14.96 -17.59
CA THR A 278 -6.75 -16.24 -17.82
C THR A 278 -6.98 -16.98 -16.52
N ASP A 279 -8.06 -17.73 -16.41
CA ASP A 279 -8.25 -18.67 -15.31
C ASP A 279 -7.38 -19.93 -15.42
N SER A 280 -7.42 -20.78 -14.39
CA SER A 280 -6.69 -22.06 -14.34
C SER A 280 -6.99 -23.04 -15.48
N SER A 281 -8.08 -22.85 -16.24
CA SER A 281 -8.42 -23.63 -17.45
C SER A 281 -7.88 -23.01 -18.74
N GLY A 282 -7.30 -21.81 -18.66
CA GLY A 282 -6.83 -21.02 -19.79
C GLY A 282 -7.92 -20.15 -20.45
N ALA A 283 -9.12 -20.07 -19.87
CA ALA A 283 -10.16 -19.20 -20.39
C ALA A 283 -9.90 -17.75 -19.96
N ALA A 284 -10.01 -16.80 -20.90
CA ALA A 284 -9.83 -15.39 -20.60
C ALA A 284 -10.94 -14.90 -19.65
N LEU A 285 -10.52 -14.23 -18.58
CA LEU A 285 -11.38 -13.77 -17.49
C LEU A 285 -12.07 -12.45 -17.89
N PRO A 286 -13.41 -12.38 -17.96
CA PRO A 286 -14.10 -11.12 -18.20
C PRO A 286 -14.15 -10.24 -16.94
N TRP A 287 -14.29 -8.93 -17.16
CA TRP A 287 -14.63 -7.99 -16.10
C TRP A 287 -15.97 -8.37 -15.46
N ARG A 288 -16.06 -8.21 -14.14
CA ARG A 288 -17.29 -8.37 -13.37
C ARG A 288 -17.45 -7.18 -12.44
N SER A 289 -18.67 -6.69 -12.33
CA SER A 289 -19.05 -5.65 -11.37
C SER A 289 -20.26 -6.14 -10.60
N CYS A 290 -20.22 -6.00 -9.28
CA CYS A 290 -21.33 -6.30 -8.38
C CYS A 290 -21.82 -5.04 -7.66
N VAL A 291 -21.45 -3.86 -8.17
CA VAL A 291 -21.84 -2.54 -7.68
C VAL A 291 -22.56 -1.76 -8.76
N ASP A 292 -23.18 -0.63 -8.40
CA ASP A 292 -23.84 0.24 -9.37
C ASP A 292 -22.83 0.79 -10.39
N ALA A 293 -23.27 1.04 -11.62
CA ALA A 293 -22.42 1.60 -12.66
C ALA A 293 -21.90 3.01 -12.31
N SER A 294 -22.57 3.74 -11.40
CA SER A 294 -22.08 5.01 -10.86
C SER A 294 -20.82 4.86 -10.01
N GLU A 295 -20.60 3.68 -9.43
CA GLU A 295 -19.41 3.36 -8.63
C GLU A 295 -18.32 2.73 -9.51
N TYR A 296 -18.69 1.77 -10.36
CA TYR A 296 -17.76 1.15 -11.31
C TYR A 296 -18.46 0.77 -12.61
N THR A 297 -18.08 1.48 -13.67
CA THR A 297 -18.54 1.18 -15.02
C THR A 297 -17.67 0.09 -15.63
N LEU A 298 -18.28 -1.05 -15.97
CA LEU A 298 -17.58 -2.14 -16.64
C LEU A 298 -16.91 -1.66 -17.94
N PRO A 299 -15.63 -2.01 -18.16
CA PRO A 299 -14.97 -1.74 -19.43
C PRO A 299 -15.69 -2.41 -20.59
N SER A 300 -15.83 -1.68 -21.70
CA SER A 300 -16.46 -2.20 -22.93
C SER A 300 -15.44 -2.84 -23.88
N LEU A 301 -14.19 -2.35 -23.88
CA LEU A 301 -13.04 -2.91 -24.59
C LEU A 301 -11.76 -2.56 -23.82
N PRO A 302 -10.85 -3.53 -23.56
CA PRO A 302 -11.06 -4.97 -23.77
C PRO A 302 -12.18 -5.51 -22.87
N SER A 303 -12.90 -6.54 -23.34
CA SER A 303 -13.97 -7.19 -22.56
C SER A 303 -13.42 -8.14 -21.49
N GLU A 304 -12.11 -8.29 -21.41
CA GLU A 304 -11.40 -9.18 -20.51
C GLU A 304 -10.51 -8.37 -19.59
N VAL A 305 -10.27 -8.88 -18.38
CA VAL A 305 -9.41 -8.27 -17.39
C VAL A 305 -8.03 -8.05 -17.98
N THR A 306 -7.61 -6.79 -17.99
CA THR A 306 -6.28 -6.37 -18.44
C THR A 306 -5.65 -5.45 -17.43
N PHE A 307 -4.33 -5.51 -17.34
CA PHE A 307 -3.54 -4.70 -16.43
C PHE A 307 -2.76 -3.64 -17.21
N GLU A 308 -2.88 -2.38 -16.78
CA GLU A 308 -2.23 -1.22 -17.39
C GLU A 308 -0.85 -0.99 -16.76
N THR A 309 0.21 -1.11 -17.55
CA THR A 309 1.60 -1.00 -17.07
C THR A 309 2.22 0.38 -17.32
N GLU A 310 1.46 1.32 -17.90
CA GLU A 310 1.96 2.62 -18.36
C GLU A 310 3.24 2.53 -19.23
N GLY A 311 3.36 1.45 -20.00
CA GLY A 311 4.51 1.21 -20.88
C GLY A 311 5.77 0.72 -20.15
N ASN A 312 5.65 0.29 -18.89
CA ASN A 312 6.75 -0.33 -18.17
C ASN A 312 7.02 -1.75 -18.69
N ASP A 313 8.01 -1.87 -19.58
CA ASP A 313 8.43 -3.14 -20.19
C ASP A 313 9.02 -4.16 -19.19
N SER A 314 9.32 -3.77 -17.93
CA SER A 314 9.79 -4.71 -16.91
C SER A 314 8.66 -5.50 -16.25
N ILE A 315 7.40 -5.09 -16.44
CA ILE A 315 6.23 -5.76 -15.89
C ILE A 315 5.73 -6.78 -16.91
N THR A 316 6.10 -8.06 -16.73
CA THR A 316 5.87 -9.09 -17.76
C THR A 316 4.71 -10.03 -17.47
N ASP A 317 4.32 -10.14 -16.20
CA ASP A 317 3.21 -10.96 -15.72
C ASP A 317 2.55 -10.33 -14.48
N LEU A 318 1.48 -10.96 -13.99
CA LEU A 318 0.74 -10.48 -12.83
C LEU A 318 1.59 -10.45 -11.54
N HIS A 319 2.59 -11.33 -11.43
CA HIS A 319 3.54 -11.29 -10.32
C HIS A 319 4.35 -9.99 -10.35
N ASP A 320 4.98 -9.67 -11.49
CA ASP A 320 5.79 -8.44 -11.63
C ASP A 320 4.94 -7.19 -11.39
N PHE A 321 3.68 -7.20 -11.85
CA PHE A 321 2.76 -6.10 -11.65
C PHE A 321 2.49 -5.85 -10.16
N LEU A 322 2.30 -6.92 -9.38
CA LEU A 322 2.07 -6.80 -7.94
C LEU A 322 3.31 -6.39 -7.18
N VAL A 323 4.49 -6.87 -7.57
CA VAL A 323 5.76 -6.40 -6.98
C VAL A 323 5.93 -4.90 -7.23
N PHE A 324 5.61 -4.43 -8.44
CA PHE A 324 5.60 -3.00 -8.75
C PHE A 324 4.60 -2.25 -7.86
N ASN A 325 3.33 -2.65 -7.81
CA ASN A 325 2.33 -1.96 -6.98
C ASN A 325 2.64 -2.07 -5.48
N ALA A 326 3.28 -3.14 -5.02
CA ALA A 326 3.73 -3.27 -3.63
C ALA A 326 4.75 -2.18 -3.27
N SER A 327 5.62 -1.80 -4.21
CA SER A 327 6.60 -0.75 -4.02
C SER A 327 6.00 0.66 -4.02
N THR A 328 4.75 0.83 -4.45
CA THR A 328 4.07 2.14 -4.47
C THR A 328 3.12 2.34 -3.28
N MET A 329 2.93 1.33 -2.41
CA MET A 329 1.98 1.37 -1.29
C MET A 329 2.29 2.45 -0.23
N GLY A 330 3.50 3.02 -0.21
CA GLY A 330 3.95 3.92 0.85
C GLY A 330 3.59 5.38 0.62
N HIS A 331 2.86 5.97 1.56
CA HIS A 331 2.47 7.38 1.59
C HIS A 331 2.83 8.04 2.94
N LEU A 332 2.58 9.35 3.06
CA LEU A 332 2.71 10.15 4.28
C LEU A 332 1.35 10.70 4.71
N ASN A 333 0.94 10.41 5.95
CA ASN A 333 -0.29 10.93 6.58
C ASN A 333 -1.51 10.75 5.66
N GLN A 334 -2.04 9.53 5.59
CA GLN A 334 -3.04 9.15 4.60
C GLN A 334 -2.43 9.20 3.19
N ASP A 335 -2.91 10.06 2.29
CA ASP A 335 -2.64 10.02 0.84
C ASP A 335 -1.39 10.76 0.37
N GLY A 336 -0.54 11.25 1.28
CA GLY A 336 0.62 12.06 0.90
C GLY A 336 1.65 11.31 0.05
N LEU A 337 1.58 11.49 -1.27
CA LEU A 337 2.45 10.84 -2.26
C LEU A 337 3.93 11.14 -2.04
N CYS A 338 4.77 10.13 -2.18
CA CYS A 338 6.23 10.24 -2.05
C CYS A 338 6.92 10.11 -3.40
N TYR A 339 8.09 10.73 -3.54
CA TYR A 339 8.98 10.40 -4.64
C TYR A 339 9.61 9.04 -4.38
N ALA A 340 9.39 8.08 -5.27
CA ALA A 340 10.04 6.77 -5.25
C ALA A 340 11.07 6.68 -6.39
N PRO A 341 12.39 6.65 -6.11
CA PRO A 341 13.41 6.56 -7.15
C PRO A 341 13.21 5.32 -8.03
N GLY A 342 13.18 5.50 -9.35
CA GLY A 342 12.94 4.42 -10.31
C GLY A 342 11.46 4.24 -10.67
N PHE A 343 10.55 4.98 -10.03
CA PHE A 343 9.13 4.99 -10.30
C PHE A 343 8.75 6.42 -10.74
N GLU A 344 8.73 6.67 -12.05
CA GLU A 344 8.15 7.91 -12.56
C GLU A 344 6.63 7.75 -12.48
N HIS A 345 6.01 8.26 -11.42
CA HIS A 345 4.55 8.41 -11.39
C HIS A 345 4.16 9.38 -12.50
N SER A 346 3.51 8.86 -13.55
CA SER A 346 2.85 9.69 -14.54
C SER A 346 1.55 10.22 -13.93
N HIS A 347 1.57 11.47 -13.46
CA HIS A 347 0.38 12.22 -13.05
C HIS A 347 -0.30 12.91 -14.23
#